data_AF-A0A959AN68-F1
#
_entry.id   AF-A0A959AN68-F1
#
_cell.length_a   1.000
_cell.length_b   1.000
_cell.length_c   1.000
_cell.angle_alpha   90.00
_cell.angle_beta   90.00
_cell.angle_gamma   90.00
#
_symmetry.space_group_name_H-M   'P 1'
#
loop_
_entity.id
_entity.type
_entity.pdbx_description
1 polymer ?
#
loop_
_entity_poly.entity_id
_entity_poly.type
_entity_poly.pdbx_seq_one_letter_code
_entity_poly.pdbx_strand_id
1 'polypeptide(L)'
;IWARVLTPEAGAGHGLYLRPQKDDEVLVGFIANDPRYPVIMGCLYSRDKLPGIAADGTEQKFGYKSPESQLLEFDDSAKTIKLESGSCSITLDGQSNVIELKVGGNTIKIDQSNIEINASAQVVVKGGTIMLN
;
A
#
# COMPACT_ATOMS: atom_id res chain seq x y z
N ILE A 1 -2.32 -23.27 -20.96
CA ILE A 1 -3.54 -22.59 -21.45
C ILE A 1 -3.41 -21.10 -21.14
N TRP A 2 -3.89 -20.21 -22.01
CA TRP A 2 -3.92 -18.77 -21.73
C TRP A 2 -5.28 -18.39 -21.15
N ALA A 3 -5.31 -17.49 -20.16
CA ALA A 3 -6.52 -17.00 -19.54
C ALA A 3 -6.47 -15.47 -19.40
N ARG A 4 -7.60 -14.81 -19.62
CA ARG A 4 -7.75 -13.37 -19.35
C ARG A 4 -7.88 -13.13 -17.85
N VAL A 5 -7.47 -11.97 -17.35
CA VAL A 5 -7.60 -11.60 -15.92
C VAL A 5 -8.76 -10.65 -15.77
N LEU A 6 -9.71 -10.98 -14.89
CA LEU A 6 -10.73 -10.07 -14.42
C LEU A 6 -10.09 -9.03 -13.53
N THR A 7 -10.36 -7.76 -13.80
CA THR A 7 -9.96 -6.63 -12.96
C THR A 7 -11.17 -5.71 -12.75
N PRO A 8 -11.28 -5.00 -11.62
CA PRO A 8 -12.38 -4.07 -11.35
C PRO A 8 -12.59 -3.00 -12.43
N GLU A 9 -11.53 -2.55 -13.10
CA GLU A 9 -11.60 -1.55 -14.15
C GLU A 9 -10.55 -1.84 -15.23
N ALA A 10 -10.98 -1.92 -16.49
CA ALA A 10 -10.12 -2.15 -17.66
C ALA A 10 -10.60 -1.32 -18.85
N GLY A 11 -9.93 -0.19 -19.08
CA GLY A 11 -10.16 0.68 -20.24
C GLY A 11 -8.90 0.91 -21.05
N ALA A 12 -9.04 1.61 -22.18
CA ALA A 12 -7.91 1.95 -23.03
C ALA A 12 -7.05 3.03 -22.35
N GLY A 13 -5.91 2.64 -21.78
CA GLY A 13 -4.99 3.55 -21.09
C GLY A 13 -5.35 3.89 -19.64
N HIS A 14 -6.36 3.25 -19.05
CA HIS A 14 -6.74 3.42 -17.64
C HIS A 14 -7.30 2.12 -17.04
N GLY A 15 -7.27 2.02 -15.71
CA GLY A 15 -7.84 0.90 -14.95
C GLY A 15 -6.93 0.42 -13.83
N LEU A 16 -7.40 -0.60 -13.10
CA LEU A 16 -6.64 -1.22 -12.02
C LEU A 16 -5.79 -2.36 -12.60
N TYR A 17 -4.47 -2.24 -12.50
CA TYR A 17 -3.53 -3.24 -13.02
C TYR A 17 -2.79 -3.98 -11.91
N LEU A 18 -3.49 -4.94 -11.31
CA LEU A 18 -2.95 -5.88 -10.33
C LEU A 18 -3.10 -7.29 -10.89
N ARG A 19 -1.98 -7.95 -11.18
CA ARG A 19 -1.99 -9.30 -11.77
C ARG A 19 -1.44 -10.33 -10.79
N PRO A 20 -1.93 -11.59 -10.86
CA PRO A 20 -1.31 -12.70 -10.15
C PRO A 20 0.18 -12.79 -10.48
N GLN A 21 1.00 -13.16 -9.48
CA GLN A 21 2.41 -13.44 -9.70
C GLN A 21 2.61 -14.88 -10.16
N LYS A 22 3.83 -15.18 -10.59
CA LYS A 22 4.22 -16.55 -10.88
C LYS A 22 3.99 -17.42 -9.64
N ASP A 23 3.44 -18.61 -9.87
CA ASP A 23 3.15 -19.63 -8.86
C ASP A 23 1.97 -19.29 -7.92
N ASP A 24 1.25 -18.18 -8.10
CA ASP A 24 0.04 -17.87 -7.33
C ASP A 24 -1.15 -18.79 -7.64
N GLU A 25 -1.90 -19.11 -6.59
CA GLU A 25 -3.15 -19.86 -6.70
C GLU A 25 -4.26 -18.93 -7.17
N VAL A 26 -4.94 -19.32 -8.25
CA VAL A 26 -5.97 -18.50 -8.88
C VAL A 26 -7.27 -19.28 -9.04
N LEU A 27 -8.39 -18.58 -8.88
CA LEU A 27 -9.71 -19.10 -9.23
C LEU A 27 -9.96 -18.85 -10.73
N VAL A 28 -10.31 -19.90 -11.46
CA VAL A 28 -10.60 -19.82 -12.91
C VAL A 28 -12.07 -20.12 -13.17
N GLY A 29 -12.72 -19.23 -13.90
CA GLY A 29 -14.05 -19.45 -14.48
C GLY A 29 -13.97 -19.66 -15.99
N PHE A 30 -15.00 -20.27 -16.57
CA PHE A 30 -15.07 -20.53 -18.01
C PHE A 30 -16.28 -19.82 -18.62
N ILE A 31 -16.04 -18.99 -19.63
CA ILE A 31 -17.14 -18.28 -20.31
C ILE A 31 -18.02 -19.30 -21.02
N ALA A 32 -19.34 -19.19 -20.79
CA ALA A 32 -20.34 -20.10 -21.33
C ALA A 32 -20.05 -21.59 -21.03
N ASN A 33 -19.38 -21.89 -19.91
CA ASN A 33 -18.97 -23.24 -19.52
C ASN A 33 -18.09 -23.96 -20.57
N ASP A 34 -17.35 -23.20 -21.38
CA ASP A 34 -16.44 -23.74 -22.40
C ASP A 34 -14.98 -23.70 -21.90
N PRO A 35 -14.32 -24.86 -21.71
CA PRO A 35 -12.96 -24.93 -21.16
C PRO A 35 -11.90 -24.23 -22.02
N ARG A 36 -12.21 -23.89 -23.28
CA ARG A 36 -11.32 -23.15 -24.17
C ARG A 36 -11.25 -21.66 -23.87
N TYR A 37 -12.20 -21.13 -23.10
CA TYR A 37 -12.29 -19.70 -22.76
C TYR A 37 -12.18 -19.44 -21.24
N PRO A 38 -11.03 -19.75 -20.61
CA PRO A 38 -10.83 -19.48 -19.19
C PRO A 38 -10.62 -17.98 -18.90
N VAL A 39 -11.05 -17.58 -17.72
CA VAL A 39 -10.85 -16.26 -17.13
C VAL A 39 -10.42 -16.43 -15.68
N ILE A 40 -9.30 -15.83 -15.30
CA ILE A 40 -8.85 -15.70 -13.92
C ILE A 40 -9.78 -14.69 -13.24
N MET A 41 -10.49 -15.15 -12.21
CA MET A 41 -11.45 -14.35 -11.43
C MET A 41 -10.78 -13.61 -10.28
N GLY A 42 -9.66 -14.13 -9.78
CA GLY A 42 -8.90 -13.58 -8.67
C GLY A 42 -7.85 -14.57 -8.13
N CYS A 43 -7.09 -14.13 -7.14
CA CYS A 43 -6.13 -14.96 -6.41
C CYS A 43 -6.72 -15.48 -5.10
N LEU A 44 -6.19 -16.59 -4.62
CA LEU A 44 -6.55 -17.19 -3.34
C LEU A 44 -5.30 -17.25 -2.45
N TYR A 45 -5.47 -16.89 -1.18
CA TYR A 45 -4.50 -17.23 -0.14
C TYR A 45 -4.65 -18.71 0.22
N SER A 46 -3.55 -19.33 0.61
CA SER A 46 -3.52 -20.73 1.06
C SER A 46 -2.72 -20.84 2.36
N ARG A 47 -2.67 -22.03 2.95
CA ARG A 47 -1.93 -22.26 4.21
C ARG A 47 -0.47 -21.83 4.12
N ASP A 48 0.13 -22.03 2.95
CA ASP A 48 1.55 -21.75 2.71
C ASP A 48 1.76 -20.34 2.11
N LYS A 49 0.66 -19.64 1.74
CA LYS A 49 0.65 -18.28 1.17
C LYS A 49 -0.35 -17.42 1.91
N LEU A 50 0.07 -16.89 3.06
CA LEU A 50 -0.76 -16.04 3.92
C LEU A 50 -0.73 -14.56 3.47
N PRO A 51 -1.80 -13.79 3.76
CA PRO A 51 -1.81 -12.35 3.52
C PRO A 51 -0.70 -11.63 4.30
N GLY A 52 -0.02 -10.69 3.64
CA GLY A 52 1.08 -9.94 4.25
C GLY A 52 0.68 -8.82 5.21
N ILE A 53 -0.63 -8.54 5.38
CA ILE A 53 -1.18 -7.43 6.19
C ILE A 53 -2.05 -7.92 7.36
N ALA A 54 -2.75 -9.05 7.20
CA ALA A 54 -3.72 -9.57 8.17
C ALA A 54 -3.26 -10.86 8.87
N ALA A 55 -1.95 -11.12 8.93
CA ALA A 55 -1.41 -12.38 9.47
C ALA A 55 -1.46 -12.48 11.00
N ASP A 56 -1.83 -11.43 11.73
CA ASP A 56 -1.89 -11.44 13.21
C ASP A 56 -3.23 -11.95 13.77
N GLY A 57 -4.18 -12.34 12.90
CA GLY A 57 -5.48 -12.88 13.29
C GLY A 57 -6.46 -11.83 13.80
N THR A 58 -6.09 -10.55 13.79
CA THR A 58 -6.99 -9.44 14.07
C THR A 58 -7.52 -8.90 12.74
N GLU A 59 -8.83 -8.97 12.54
CA GLU A 59 -9.51 -8.41 11.36
C GLU A 59 -9.55 -6.86 11.44
N GLN A 60 -8.45 -6.22 11.81
CA GLN A 60 -8.34 -4.79 12.09
C GLN A 60 -7.34 -4.09 11.16
N LYS A 61 -6.60 -4.86 10.35
CA LYS A 61 -5.63 -4.34 9.38
C LYS A 61 -6.01 -4.73 7.96
N PHE A 62 -6.04 -3.75 7.09
CA PHE A 62 -6.44 -3.91 5.69
C PHE A 62 -5.50 -3.11 4.80
N GLY A 63 -5.34 -3.54 3.55
CA GLY A 63 -4.51 -2.78 2.62
C GLY A 63 -3.99 -3.56 1.44
N TYR A 64 -2.97 -2.99 0.80
CA TYR A 64 -2.27 -3.58 -0.32
C TYR A 64 -0.77 -3.69 -0.01
N LYS A 65 -0.21 -4.88 -0.20
CA LYS A 65 1.23 -5.11 -0.14
C LYS A 65 1.69 -5.67 -1.47
N SER A 66 2.67 -5.04 -2.07
CA SER A 66 3.30 -5.54 -3.30
C SER A 66 4.23 -6.72 -3.00
N PRO A 67 4.60 -7.51 -4.02
CA PRO A 67 5.58 -8.60 -3.85
C PRO A 67 6.94 -8.13 -3.31
N GLU A 68 7.35 -6.92 -3.69
CA GLU A 68 8.62 -6.29 -3.29
C GLU A 68 8.46 -5.37 -2.07
N SER A 69 7.47 -5.64 -1.21
CA SER A 69 7.28 -5.00 0.10
C SER A 69 6.98 -3.50 0.10
N GLN A 70 6.37 -2.95 -0.96
CA GLN A 70 5.67 -1.67 -0.84
C GLN A 70 4.32 -1.90 -0.16
N LEU A 71 3.93 -1.01 0.75
CA LEU A 71 2.77 -1.18 1.61
C LEU A 71 1.86 0.05 1.56
N LEU A 72 0.57 -0.19 1.43
CA LEU A 72 -0.50 0.71 1.83
C LEU A 72 -1.32 -0.04 2.88
N GLU A 73 -1.37 0.47 4.11
CA GLU A 73 -2.02 -0.18 5.25
C GLU A 73 -2.96 0.79 5.96
N PHE A 74 -4.11 0.26 6.38
CA PHE A 74 -5.09 0.87 7.26
C PHE A 74 -5.17 -0.01 8.50
N ASP A 75 -4.92 0.57 9.67
CA ASP A 75 -5.04 -0.11 10.96
C ASP A 75 -6.15 0.57 11.78
N ASP A 76 -7.29 -0.10 11.93
CA ASP A 76 -8.45 0.39 12.68
C ASP A 76 -8.24 0.34 14.19
N SER A 77 -7.37 -0.55 14.68
CA SER A 77 -7.04 -0.63 16.11
C SER A 77 -6.20 0.57 16.54
N ALA A 78 -5.16 0.89 15.78
CA ALA A 78 -4.29 2.04 16.02
C ALA A 78 -4.82 3.35 15.41
N LYS A 79 -5.85 3.27 14.56
CA LYS A 79 -6.40 4.39 13.77
C LYS A 79 -5.33 5.06 12.90
N THR A 80 -4.54 4.25 12.21
CA THR A 80 -3.44 4.74 11.36
C THR A 80 -3.61 4.39 9.89
N ILE A 81 -3.08 5.26 9.02
CA ILE A 81 -2.94 5.02 7.59
C ILE A 81 -1.45 5.15 7.25
N LYS A 82 -0.89 4.12 6.62
CA LYS A 82 0.54 4.04 6.33
C LYS A 82 0.81 3.74 4.87
N LEU A 83 1.76 4.48 4.29
CA LEU A 83 2.36 4.22 2.99
C LEU A 83 3.84 3.96 3.20
N GLU A 84 4.36 2.81 2.77
CA GLU A 84 5.77 2.47 2.88
C GLU A 84 6.37 2.01 1.56
N SER A 85 7.62 2.39 1.33
CA SER A 85 8.46 1.89 0.25
C SER A 85 9.92 1.93 0.68
N GLY A 86 10.48 0.75 1.01
CA GLY A 86 11.82 0.64 1.55
C GLY A 86 11.98 1.43 2.85
N SER A 87 12.91 2.39 2.90
CA SER A 87 13.14 3.26 4.06
C SER A 87 12.24 4.49 4.13
N CYS A 88 11.36 4.69 3.14
CA CYS A 88 10.46 5.82 3.06
C CYS A 88 9.09 5.45 3.60
N SER A 89 8.53 6.30 4.45
CA SER A 89 7.16 6.12 4.94
C SER A 89 6.41 7.44 5.08
N ILE A 90 5.10 7.37 4.89
CA ILE A 90 4.15 8.43 5.25
C ILE A 90 3.12 7.78 6.18
N THR A 91 2.92 8.38 7.35
CA THR A 91 2.02 7.85 8.38
C THR A 91 1.06 8.95 8.82
N LEU A 92 -0.24 8.65 8.81
CA LEU A 92 -1.27 9.45 9.46
C LEU A 92 -1.73 8.67 10.70
N ASP A 93 -1.59 9.27 11.88
CA ASP A 93 -2.04 8.72 13.15
C ASP A 93 -3.20 9.55 13.69
N GLY A 94 -4.42 9.00 13.57
CA GLY A 94 -5.63 9.64 14.05
C GLY A 94 -5.85 9.53 15.56
N GLN A 95 -5.09 8.67 16.26
CA GLN A 95 -5.17 8.56 17.71
C GLN A 95 -4.32 9.65 18.38
N SER A 96 -3.11 9.86 17.88
CA SER A 96 -2.19 10.90 18.37
C SER A 96 -2.40 12.25 17.68
N ASN A 97 -3.21 12.32 16.62
CA ASN A 97 -3.36 13.48 15.73
C ASN A 97 -2.02 13.96 15.13
N VAL A 98 -1.25 13.02 14.59
CA VAL A 98 0.09 13.24 14.05
C VAL A 98 0.14 12.84 12.58
N ILE A 99 0.82 13.65 11.76
CA ILE A 99 1.22 13.27 10.40
C ILE A 99 2.74 13.23 10.36
N GLU A 100 3.32 12.12 9.90
CA GLU A 100 4.76 11.93 9.80
C GLU A 100 5.18 11.52 8.39
N LEU A 101 6.18 12.20 7.84
CA LEU A 101 6.93 11.79 6.67
C LEU A 101 8.33 11.40 7.12
N LYS A 102 8.80 10.21 6.75
CA LYS A 102 10.08 9.68 7.20
C LYS A 102 10.86 9.08 6.05
N VAL A 103 12.17 9.33 6.03
CA VAL A 103 13.13 8.72 5.11
C VAL A 103 14.36 8.32 5.90
N GLY A 104 14.48 7.03 6.23
CA GLY A 104 15.55 6.53 7.09
C GLY A 104 15.52 7.21 8.46
N GLY A 105 16.54 8.01 8.77
CA GLY A 105 16.63 8.79 10.01
C GLY A 105 16.07 10.21 9.95
N ASN A 106 15.66 10.70 8.77
CA ASN A 106 15.13 12.05 8.61
C ASN A 106 13.60 12.03 8.74
N THR A 107 13.03 13.04 9.40
CA THR A 107 11.58 13.13 9.62
C THR A 107 11.05 14.55 9.43
N ILE A 108 9.80 14.63 8.97
CA ILE A 108 8.95 15.81 9.05
C ILE A 108 7.69 15.38 9.78
N LYS A 109 7.46 15.94 10.95
CA LYS A 109 6.33 15.59 11.82
C LYS A 109 5.48 16.82 12.06
N ILE A 110 4.17 16.67 11.93
CA ILE A 110 3.19 17.71 12.22
C ILE A 110 2.26 17.13 13.27
N ASP A 111 2.11 17.81 14.39
CA ASP A 111 1.10 17.52 15.41
C ASP A 111 0.19 18.75 15.61
N GLN A 112 -0.71 18.68 16.58
CA GLN A 112 -1.69 19.76 16.84
C GLN A 112 -1.06 21.08 17.30
N SER A 113 0.19 21.06 17.78
CA SER A 113 0.87 22.20 18.37
C SER A 113 2.12 22.62 17.60
N ASN A 114 2.80 21.69 16.93
CA ASN A 114 4.14 21.89 16.40
C ASN A 114 4.34 21.31 15.00
N ILE A 115 5.30 21.89 14.28
CA ILE A 115 5.90 21.32 13.07
C ILE A 115 7.37 21.09 13.38
N GLU A 116 7.81 19.83 13.31
CA GLU A 116 9.17 19.40 13.59
C GLU A 116 9.83 18.88 12.31
N ILE A 117 11.00 19.42 11.96
CA ILE A 117 11.79 19.01 10.80
C ILE A 117 13.15 18.55 11.30
N ASN A 118 13.40 17.25 11.24
CA ASN A 118 14.65 16.64 11.66
C ASN A 118 15.41 16.08 10.46
N ALA A 119 16.67 16.49 10.32
CA ALA A 119 17.61 15.91 9.37
C ALA A 119 18.90 15.50 10.09
N SER A 120 19.38 14.31 9.79
CA SER A 120 20.62 13.74 10.35
C SER A 120 21.89 14.51 9.96
N ALA A 121 21.87 15.23 8.84
CA ALA A 121 23.02 15.98 8.34
C ALA A 121 22.74 17.48 8.17
N GLN A 122 21.77 17.84 7.33
CA GLN A 122 21.50 19.23 6.99
C GLN A 122 20.04 19.45 6.60
N VAL A 123 19.49 20.59 7.04
CA VAL A 123 18.24 21.16 6.50
C VAL A 123 18.62 22.37 5.64
N VAL A 124 18.20 22.39 4.38
CA VAL A 124 18.46 23.49 3.44
C VAL A 124 17.13 24.11 3.01
N VAL A 125 16.91 25.38 3.37
CA VAL A 125 15.73 26.16 2.97
C VAL A 125 16.19 27.25 2.01
N LYS A 126 15.66 27.24 0.77
CA LYS A 126 16.00 28.23 -0.27
C LYS A 126 14.74 28.90 -0.78
N GLY A 127 14.79 30.22 -0.95
CA GLY A 127 13.70 31.01 -1.50
C GLY A 127 14.16 32.46 -1.70
N GLY A 128 13.45 33.22 -2.56
CA GLY A 128 13.75 34.63 -2.79
C GLY A 128 13.61 35.46 -1.52
N THR A 129 12.55 35.21 -0.75
CA THR A 129 12.33 35.76 0.59
C THR A 129 11.87 34.64 1.50
N ILE A 130 12.54 34.47 2.64
CA ILE A 130 12.15 33.54 3.71
C ILE A 130 11.77 34.38 4.92
N MET A 131 10.48 34.42 5.24
CA MET A 131 9.97 35.14 6.41
C MET A 131 9.82 34.16 7.58
N LEU A 132 10.55 34.40 8.65
CA LEU A 132 10.38 33.73 9.94
C LEU A 132 9.89 34.81 10.91
N ASN A 133 8.74 34.58 11.54
CA ASN A 133 8.14 35.51 12.50
C ASN A 133 8.50 35.10 13.92
#